data_AF-A0A9E1VAP3-F1
#
_entry.id   AF-A0A9E1VAP3-F1
#
_cell.length_a   1.000
_cell.length_b   1.000
_cell.length_c   1.000
_cell.angle_alpha   90.00
_cell.angle_beta   90.00
_cell.angle_gamma   90.00
#
_symmetry.space_group_name_H-M   'P 1'
#
loop_
_entity.id
_entity.type
_entity.pdbx_description
1 polymer ?
#
loop_
_entity_poly.entity_id
_entity_poly.type
_entity_poly.pdbx_seq_one_letter_code
_entity_poly.pdbx_strand_id
1 'polypeptide(L)'
;MGLAIIAATALPASAAEYPVKPVTYVIPFGDGGESSIAARLQQPVFKQLTGQDLVVVNKPGGGGAVVWSQMTRMPTDGYTIVGVNLPHIILQPTQGAGYRMSNIAVVHIFHYTPDAIVVAADSPYKSLQDLIDDAVQRPGKVQISGSGRASANHLAQVRLDRVTGGETIYRPYKGTAASIAALLQGRVDAAMAYTTAAKKYGSDIRVLAVAMEKRHPEFPDTPTFRELDIDMVDGAYRGVAVPNGTPIPIRKAISALFSRIGRDAAFIEKKHDLGFAPLDIGYDALPVFLSAQREKSLATARQAGLID
;
A
#
# COMPACT_ATOMS: atom_id res chain seq x y z
N MET A 1 22.24 0.57 -57.50
CA MET A 1 21.57 -0.09 -56.36
C MET A 1 21.74 0.80 -55.14
N GLY A 2 20.73 1.61 -54.81
CA GLY A 2 20.73 2.47 -53.62
C GLY A 2 19.82 1.86 -52.56
N LEU A 3 20.38 1.50 -51.41
CA LEU A 3 19.65 0.92 -50.29
C LEU A 3 18.94 2.06 -49.54
N ALA A 4 17.62 2.18 -49.73
CA ALA A 4 16.80 3.14 -49.00
C ALA A 4 16.58 2.63 -47.57
N ILE A 5 17.19 3.31 -46.59
CA ILE A 5 16.96 3.07 -45.16
C ILE A 5 15.62 3.71 -44.81
N ILE A 6 14.59 2.88 -44.63
CA ILE A 6 13.31 3.30 -44.07
C ILE A 6 13.50 3.43 -42.55
N ALA A 7 13.70 4.66 -42.08
CA ALA A 7 13.64 4.98 -40.66
C ALA A 7 12.18 4.84 -40.20
N ALA A 8 11.85 3.76 -39.50
CA ALA A 8 10.58 3.60 -38.83
C ALA A 8 10.51 4.61 -37.68
N THR A 9 9.88 5.75 -37.92
CA THR A 9 9.49 6.69 -36.88
C THR A 9 8.41 6.02 -36.04
N ALA A 10 8.77 5.59 -34.82
CA ALA A 10 7.79 5.17 -33.83
C ALA A 10 6.93 6.40 -33.49
N LEU A 11 5.77 6.52 -34.12
CA LEU A 11 4.78 7.52 -33.78
C LEU A 11 4.48 7.39 -32.28
N PRO A 12 4.52 8.49 -31.50
CA PRO A 12 4.09 8.43 -30.12
C PRO A 12 2.65 7.94 -30.12
N ALA A 13 2.38 6.83 -29.44
CA ALA A 13 1.01 6.34 -29.27
C ALA A 13 0.16 7.52 -28.79
N SER A 14 -0.84 7.88 -29.57
CA SER A 14 -1.77 8.94 -29.20
C SER A 14 -2.39 8.56 -27.85
N ALA A 15 -2.44 9.49 -26.90
CA ALA A 15 -3.11 9.24 -25.62
C ALA A 15 -4.59 8.84 -25.79
N ALA A 16 -5.18 9.10 -26.95
CA ALA A 16 -6.52 8.65 -27.32
C ALA A 16 -6.63 7.11 -27.48
N GLU A 17 -5.53 6.42 -27.78
CA GLU A 17 -5.50 4.98 -28.09
C GLU A 17 -4.83 4.15 -26.98
N TYR A 18 -4.28 4.78 -25.94
CA TYR A 18 -3.64 4.06 -24.85
C TYR A 18 -4.68 3.24 -24.04
N PRO A 19 -4.43 1.94 -23.75
CA PRO A 19 -3.32 1.09 -24.20
C PRO A 19 -3.64 0.29 -25.49
N VAL A 20 -2.66 0.14 -26.39
CA VAL A 20 -2.77 -0.71 -27.61
C VAL A 20 -2.09 -2.08 -27.50
N LYS A 21 -1.45 -2.35 -26.37
CA LYS A 21 -0.78 -3.62 -26.04
C LYS A 21 -0.87 -3.88 -24.53
N PRO A 22 -0.54 -5.10 -24.04
CA PRO A 22 -0.55 -5.39 -22.61
C PRO A 22 0.27 -4.42 -21.76
N VAL A 23 -0.23 -4.12 -20.56
CA VAL A 23 0.43 -3.25 -19.57
C VAL A 23 0.97 -4.11 -18.45
N THR A 24 2.25 -3.96 -18.12
CA THR A 24 2.87 -4.61 -16.96
C THR A 24 2.64 -3.79 -15.70
N TYR A 25 2.00 -4.40 -14.70
CA TYR A 25 1.78 -3.80 -13.39
C TYR A 25 2.71 -4.43 -12.34
N VAL A 26 3.80 -3.72 -12.02
CA VAL A 26 4.78 -4.17 -11.04
C VAL A 26 4.32 -3.82 -9.63
N ILE A 27 4.21 -4.82 -8.77
CA ILE A 27 3.90 -4.66 -7.34
C ILE A 27 5.20 -4.82 -6.52
N PRO A 28 5.67 -3.79 -5.79
CA PRO A 28 6.94 -3.84 -5.04
C PRO A 28 6.96 -4.75 -3.80
N PHE A 29 5.96 -5.62 -3.65
CA PHE A 29 5.74 -6.46 -2.47
C PHE A 29 5.43 -7.90 -2.88
N GLY A 30 5.58 -8.83 -1.94
CA GLY A 30 5.31 -10.25 -2.13
C GLY A 30 3.85 -10.51 -2.50
N ASP A 31 3.63 -11.63 -3.19
CA ASP A 31 2.29 -12.05 -3.60
C ASP A 31 1.42 -12.45 -2.41
N GLY A 32 0.10 -12.50 -2.61
CA GLY A 32 -0.90 -12.79 -1.59
C GLY A 32 -1.11 -11.66 -0.58
N GLY A 33 -0.26 -10.63 -0.59
CA GLY A 33 -0.45 -9.38 0.13
C GLY A 33 -1.47 -8.48 -0.55
N GLU A 34 -1.94 -7.48 0.19
CA GLU A 34 -3.07 -6.65 -0.20
C GLU A 34 -2.84 -5.87 -1.52
N SER A 35 -1.64 -5.32 -1.76
CA SER A 35 -1.32 -4.67 -3.04
C SER A 35 -1.44 -5.64 -4.23
N SER A 36 -1.07 -6.91 -4.03
CA SER A 36 -1.19 -7.94 -5.07
C SER A 36 -2.65 -8.29 -5.34
N ILE A 37 -3.43 -8.50 -4.27
CA ILE A 37 -4.86 -8.80 -4.36
C ILE A 37 -5.59 -7.66 -5.08
N ALA A 38 -5.37 -6.41 -4.68
CA ALA A 38 -6.00 -5.25 -5.30
C ALA A 38 -5.66 -5.12 -6.80
N ALA A 39 -4.39 -5.33 -7.17
CA ALA A 39 -3.97 -5.30 -8.56
C ALA A 39 -4.63 -6.41 -9.40
N ARG A 40 -4.73 -7.62 -8.84
CA ARG A 40 -5.36 -8.77 -9.52
C ARG A 40 -6.87 -8.58 -9.69
N LEU A 41 -7.55 -7.94 -8.75
CA LEU A 41 -8.97 -7.58 -8.87
C LEU A 41 -9.24 -6.59 -10.01
N GLN A 42 -8.26 -5.78 -10.39
CA GLN A 42 -8.38 -4.81 -11.48
C GLN A 42 -8.22 -5.46 -12.86
N GLN A 43 -7.59 -6.63 -12.97
CA GLN A 43 -7.26 -7.26 -14.26
C GLN A 43 -8.50 -7.53 -15.15
N PRO A 44 -9.60 -8.13 -14.64
CA PRO A 44 -10.77 -8.42 -15.48
C PRO A 44 -11.43 -7.15 -16.02
N VAL A 45 -11.58 -6.13 -15.16
CA VAL A 45 -12.18 -4.84 -15.54
C VAL A 45 -11.28 -4.10 -16.53
N PHE A 46 -9.97 -4.10 -16.29
CA PHE A 46 -9.01 -3.53 -17.24
C PHE A 46 -9.13 -4.18 -18.62
N LYS A 47 -9.22 -5.52 -18.67
CA LYS A 47 -9.39 -6.27 -19.92
C LYS A 47 -10.69 -5.92 -20.62
N GLN A 48 -11.79 -5.83 -19.87
CA GLN A 48 -13.09 -5.43 -20.39
C GLN A 48 -13.08 -4.00 -20.97
N LEU A 49 -12.41 -3.06 -20.30
CA LEU A 49 -12.40 -1.65 -20.71
C LEU A 49 -11.47 -1.36 -21.89
N THR A 50 -10.43 -2.17 -22.11
CA THR A 50 -9.34 -1.87 -23.05
C THR A 50 -9.09 -2.94 -24.11
N GLY A 51 -9.58 -4.16 -23.91
CA GLY A 51 -9.19 -5.33 -24.70
C GLY A 51 -7.77 -5.85 -24.43
N GLN A 52 -6.96 -5.15 -23.62
CA GLN A 52 -5.57 -5.47 -23.33
C GLN A 52 -5.40 -6.15 -21.97
N ASP A 53 -4.35 -6.94 -21.81
CA ASP A 53 -4.05 -7.59 -20.54
C ASP A 53 -3.33 -6.64 -19.57
N LEU A 54 -3.70 -6.70 -18.30
CA LEU A 54 -2.95 -6.11 -17.20
C LEU A 54 -2.12 -7.21 -16.53
N VAL A 55 -0.82 -7.26 -16.79
CA VAL A 55 0.07 -8.34 -16.31
C VAL A 55 0.65 -7.96 -14.95
N VAL A 56 0.15 -8.56 -13.87
CA VAL A 56 0.61 -8.29 -12.50
C VAL A 56 1.89 -9.08 -12.20
N VAL A 57 2.95 -8.37 -11.80
CA VAL A 57 4.26 -8.94 -11.46
C VAL A 57 4.72 -8.47 -10.09
N ASN A 58 4.84 -9.39 -9.13
CA ASN A 58 5.37 -9.10 -7.80
C ASN A 58 6.91 -9.08 -7.80
N LYS A 59 7.50 -7.98 -7.32
CA LYS A 59 8.96 -7.80 -7.19
C LYS A 59 9.31 -7.29 -5.78
N PRO A 60 9.29 -8.15 -4.74
CA PRO A 60 9.61 -7.75 -3.39
C PRO A 60 11.11 -7.44 -3.21
N GLY A 61 11.43 -6.44 -2.39
CA GLY A 61 12.82 -6.18 -1.95
C GLY A 61 13.00 -4.80 -1.32
N GLY A 62 13.66 -4.73 -0.17
CA GLY A 62 13.93 -3.45 0.53
C GLY A 62 12.67 -2.65 0.87
N GLY A 63 11.56 -3.31 1.21
CA GLY A 63 10.24 -2.69 1.36
C GLY A 63 9.61 -2.19 0.05
N GLY A 64 10.32 -2.29 -1.07
CA GLY A 64 9.92 -1.74 -2.37
C GLY A 64 11.03 -0.88 -2.99
N ALA A 65 12.04 -0.48 -2.21
CA ALA A 65 13.17 0.33 -2.66
C ALA A 65 13.89 -0.26 -3.90
N VAL A 66 13.91 -1.59 -4.04
CA VAL A 66 14.50 -2.26 -5.21
C VAL A 66 13.79 -1.86 -6.51
N VAL A 67 12.46 -1.76 -6.50
CA VAL A 67 11.70 -1.30 -7.68
C VAL A 67 11.83 0.21 -7.85
N TRP A 68 11.69 0.98 -6.76
CA TRP A 68 11.72 2.44 -6.83
C TRP A 68 13.08 3.02 -7.27
N SER A 69 14.20 2.37 -6.94
CA SER A 69 15.56 2.74 -7.39
C SER A 69 15.82 2.44 -8.88
N GLN A 70 14.90 1.75 -9.55
CA GLN A 70 14.97 1.46 -10.99
C GLN A 70 14.10 2.41 -11.82
N MET A 71 13.29 3.27 -11.20
CA MET A 71 12.32 4.14 -11.91
C MET A 71 12.95 5.00 -13.00
N THR A 72 14.15 5.54 -12.77
CA THR A 72 14.86 6.37 -13.76
C THR A 72 15.38 5.59 -14.97
N ARG A 73 15.43 4.25 -14.88
CA ARG A 73 15.88 3.34 -15.94
C ARG A 73 14.72 2.64 -16.65
N MET A 74 13.49 2.79 -16.15
CA MET A 74 12.30 2.20 -16.77
C MET A 74 11.87 3.00 -18.01
N PRO A 75 11.25 2.34 -19.01
CA PRO A 75 10.63 3.02 -20.13
C PRO A 75 9.58 4.05 -19.67
N THR A 76 9.54 5.18 -20.34
CA THR A 76 8.61 6.29 -20.07
C THR A 76 7.36 6.23 -20.97
N ASP A 77 7.04 5.06 -21.53
CA ASP A 77 5.95 4.87 -22.49
C ASP A 77 4.60 4.52 -21.85
N GLY A 78 4.56 4.37 -20.51
CA GLY A 78 3.36 4.04 -19.74
C GLY A 78 3.01 2.55 -19.67
N TYR A 79 3.69 1.68 -20.42
CA TYR A 79 3.36 0.24 -20.44
C TYR A 79 3.96 -0.55 -19.27
N THR A 80 4.79 0.09 -18.45
CA THR A 80 5.16 -0.40 -17.13
C THR A 80 4.69 0.58 -16.08
N ILE A 81 3.74 0.15 -15.26
CA ILE A 81 3.22 0.91 -14.11
C ILE A 81 3.63 0.22 -12.81
N VAL A 82 3.83 0.99 -11.75
CA VAL A 82 4.31 0.49 -10.45
C VAL A 82 3.31 0.80 -9.35
N GLY A 83 3.02 -0.18 -8.50
CA GLY A 83 2.10 -0.05 -7.37
C GLY A 83 2.63 0.87 -6.30
N VAL A 84 1.87 1.92 -5.98
CA VAL A 84 2.19 2.90 -4.93
C VAL A 84 1.59 2.45 -3.61
N ASN A 85 2.38 2.57 -2.55
CA ASN A 85 1.93 2.53 -1.16
C ASN A 85 2.41 3.82 -0.46
N LEU A 86 1.50 4.58 0.14
CA LEU A 86 1.84 5.67 1.08
C LEU A 86 1.64 5.17 2.52
N PRO A 87 2.48 5.59 3.49
CA PRO A 87 3.53 6.61 3.41
C PRO A 87 4.90 6.11 2.88
N HIS A 88 4.99 4.84 2.47
CA HIS A 88 6.25 4.17 2.15
C HIS A 88 7.15 4.95 1.18
N ILE A 89 6.60 5.39 0.03
CA ILE A 89 7.43 6.11 -0.95
C ILE A 89 7.89 7.51 -0.49
N ILE A 90 7.22 8.09 0.52
CA ILE A 90 7.57 9.37 1.11
C ILE A 90 8.67 9.21 2.15
N LEU A 91 8.56 8.21 3.03
CA LEU A 91 9.43 8.05 4.19
C LEU A 91 10.74 7.32 3.86
N GLN A 92 10.73 6.32 2.99
CA GLN A 92 11.95 5.59 2.66
C GLN A 92 13.11 6.47 2.12
N PRO A 93 12.88 7.48 1.25
CA PRO A 93 13.95 8.36 0.80
C PRO A 93 14.63 9.14 1.93
N THR A 94 13.94 9.45 3.03
CA THR A 94 14.55 10.13 4.18
C THR A 94 15.49 9.22 4.97
N GLN A 95 15.46 7.92 4.69
CA GLN A 95 16.31 6.89 5.31
C GLN A 95 17.34 6.30 4.33
N GLY A 96 17.57 6.95 3.17
CA GLY A 96 18.62 6.54 2.22
C GLY A 96 18.25 5.39 1.27
N ALA A 97 16.98 5.27 0.85
CA ALA A 97 16.50 4.15 0.03
C ALA A 97 16.95 4.09 -1.44
N GLY A 98 17.90 4.93 -1.88
CA GLY A 98 18.45 4.87 -3.25
C GLY A 98 17.52 5.38 -4.36
N TYR A 99 16.47 6.11 -4.01
CA TYR A 99 15.60 6.81 -4.97
C TYR A 99 15.10 8.14 -4.38
N ARG A 100 14.58 9.01 -5.25
CA ARG A 100 13.98 10.30 -4.89
C ARG A 100 12.54 10.35 -5.37
N MET A 101 11.67 11.06 -4.64
CA MET A 101 10.30 11.29 -5.07
C MET A 101 10.21 11.98 -6.44
N SER A 102 11.18 12.81 -6.80
CA SER A 102 11.28 13.45 -8.12
C SER A 102 11.43 12.48 -9.30
N ASN A 103 11.79 11.22 -9.04
CA ASN A 103 11.92 10.19 -10.07
C ASN A 103 10.58 9.51 -10.37
N ILE A 104 9.57 9.73 -9.52
CA ILE A 104 8.30 9.00 -9.49
C ILE A 104 7.18 9.97 -9.84
N ALA A 105 6.40 9.66 -10.87
CA ALA A 105 5.13 10.31 -11.13
C ALA A 105 4.00 9.40 -10.64
N VAL A 106 3.43 9.71 -9.48
CA VAL A 106 2.17 9.08 -9.05
C VAL A 106 1.06 9.60 -9.97
N VAL A 107 0.28 8.69 -10.54
CA VAL A 107 -0.74 9.04 -11.55
C VAL A 107 -2.16 8.78 -11.10
N HIS A 108 -2.35 7.99 -10.04
CA HIS A 108 -3.67 7.71 -9.49
C HIS A 108 -3.58 7.10 -8.08
N ILE A 109 -4.52 7.40 -7.18
CA ILE A 109 -4.73 6.69 -5.90
C ILE A 109 -6.18 6.17 -5.90
N PHE A 110 -6.37 4.86 -5.76
CA PHE A 110 -7.66 4.18 -5.99
C PHE A 110 -8.25 3.46 -4.76
N HIS A 111 -7.52 3.44 -3.63
CA HIS A 111 -8.11 3.01 -2.36
C HIS A 111 -7.26 3.42 -1.15
N TYR A 112 -7.91 3.34 0.00
CA TYR A 112 -7.33 3.43 1.32
C TYR A 112 -7.69 2.16 2.11
N THR A 113 -6.76 1.68 2.91
CA THR A 113 -7.01 0.53 3.79
C THR A 113 -6.53 0.87 5.19
N PRO A 114 -7.44 0.91 6.19
CA PRO A 114 -7.08 1.18 7.57
C PRO A 114 -6.12 0.12 8.12
N ASP A 115 -5.17 0.56 8.95
CA ASP A 115 -4.35 -0.36 9.72
C ASP A 115 -5.21 -1.12 10.74
N ALA A 116 -4.81 -2.36 11.00
CA ALA A 116 -5.43 -3.21 12.01
C ALA A 116 -4.35 -3.98 12.77
N ILE A 117 -4.38 -3.92 14.09
CA ILE A 117 -3.48 -4.73 14.92
C ILE A 117 -4.16 -6.07 15.20
N VAL A 118 -3.47 -7.16 14.85
CA VAL A 118 -4.00 -8.51 14.91
C VAL A 118 -3.04 -9.45 15.62
N VAL A 119 -3.60 -10.50 16.23
CA VAL A 119 -2.88 -11.58 16.89
C VAL A 119 -3.41 -12.93 16.40
N ALA A 120 -2.67 -14.02 16.60
CA ALA A 120 -3.19 -15.37 16.35
C ALA A 120 -4.42 -15.63 17.24
N ALA A 121 -5.37 -16.45 16.78
CA ALA A 121 -6.62 -16.68 17.52
C ALA A 121 -6.41 -17.25 18.94
N ASP A 122 -5.40 -18.11 19.08
CA ASP A 122 -4.96 -18.74 20.33
C ASP A 122 -4.02 -17.86 21.17
N SER A 123 -3.65 -16.67 20.68
CA SER A 123 -2.78 -15.72 21.39
C SER A 123 -3.27 -15.42 22.80
N PRO A 124 -2.37 -15.24 23.79
CA PRO A 124 -2.73 -14.81 25.13
C PRO A 124 -3.41 -13.43 25.14
N TYR A 125 -3.11 -12.56 24.16
CA TYR A 125 -3.74 -11.23 24.08
C TYR A 125 -5.17 -11.35 23.56
N LYS A 126 -6.14 -11.00 24.41
CA LYS A 126 -7.57 -10.97 24.10
C LYS A 126 -8.05 -9.55 23.80
N SER A 127 -7.32 -8.54 24.27
CA SER A 127 -7.59 -7.13 24.03
C SER A 127 -6.33 -6.38 23.57
N LEU A 128 -6.50 -5.15 23.07
CA LEU A 128 -5.37 -4.25 22.80
C LEU A 128 -4.63 -3.89 24.11
N GLN A 129 -5.37 -3.73 25.21
CA GLN A 129 -4.78 -3.39 26.51
C GLN A 129 -3.82 -4.48 26.99
N ASP A 130 -4.17 -5.77 26.80
CA ASP A 130 -3.30 -6.89 27.18
C ASP A 130 -1.93 -6.79 26.50
N LEU A 131 -1.92 -6.42 25.21
CA LEU A 131 -0.70 -6.27 24.42
C LEU A 131 0.10 -5.03 24.87
N ILE A 132 -0.58 -3.91 25.17
CA ILE A 132 0.05 -2.69 25.65
C ILE A 132 0.69 -2.91 27.02
N ASP A 133 -0.05 -3.49 27.96
CA ASP A 133 0.43 -3.77 29.32
C ASP A 133 1.70 -4.62 29.28
N ASP A 134 1.73 -5.61 28.40
CA ASP A 134 2.88 -6.48 28.24
C ASP A 134 4.08 -5.74 27.61
N ALA A 135 3.85 -4.88 26.63
CA ALA A 135 4.88 -4.03 26.03
C ALA A 135 5.46 -3.01 27.02
N VAL A 136 4.68 -2.57 28.02
CA VAL A 136 5.14 -1.69 29.10
C VAL A 136 5.90 -2.47 30.18
N GLN A 137 5.38 -3.62 30.61
CA GLN A 137 5.97 -4.44 31.67
C GLN A 137 7.26 -5.14 31.22
N ARG A 138 7.36 -5.50 29.93
CA ARG A 138 8.49 -6.24 29.35
C ARG A 138 9.02 -5.53 28.10
N PRO A 139 9.66 -4.36 28.26
CA PRO A 139 10.14 -3.56 27.14
C PRO A 139 11.06 -4.37 26.21
N GLY A 140 10.81 -4.25 24.90
CA GLY A 140 11.57 -4.94 23.86
C GLY A 140 11.32 -6.45 23.77
N LYS A 141 10.28 -6.99 24.43
CA LYS A 141 9.93 -8.42 24.33
C LYS A 141 8.79 -8.73 23.38
N VAL A 142 7.80 -7.83 23.27
CA VAL A 142 6.68 -8.00 22.34
C VAL A 142 7.15 -7.70 20.92
N GLN A 143 6.99 -8.65 20.01
CA GLN A 143 7.35 -8.53 18.61
C GLN A 143 6.12 -8.26 17.74
N ILE A 144 6.12 -7.12 17.06
CA ILE A 144 5.07 -6.74 16.12
C ILE A 144 5.61 -6.83 14.70
N SER A 145 4.96 -7.60 13.84
CA SER A 145 5.33 -7.68 12.42
C SER A 145 4.56 -6.70 11.55
N GLY A 146 5.08 -6.43 10.36
CA GLY A 146 4.40 -5.65 9.33
C GLY A 146 5.12 -5.70 7.99
N SER A 147 4.63 -4.96 7.00
CA SER A 147 5.28 -4.88 5.68
C SER A 147 6.42 -3.87 5.69
N GLY A 148 7.67 -4.26 5.37
CA GLY A 148 8.81 -3.35 5.17
C GLY A 148 9.11 -2.35 6.32
N ARG A 149 10.24 -1.63 6.24
CA ARG A 149 10.47 -0.45 7.10
C ARG A 149 9.91 0.80 6.43
N ALA A 150 9.59 1.80 7.23
CA ALA A 150 9.01 3.08 6.80
C ALA A 150 7.65 2.96 6.07
N SER A 151 6.96 1.84 6.26
CA SER A 151 5.59 1.61 5.77
C SER A 151 4.55 2.21 6.72
N ALA A 152 3.27 2.14 6.33
CA ALA A 152 2.14 2.46 7.22
C ALA A 152 2.20 1.60 8.50
N ASN A 153 2.40 0.29 8.36
CA ASN A 153 2.47 -0.63 9.50
C ASN A 153 3.60 -0.29 10.48
N HIS A 154 4.78 0.08 9.98
CA HIS A 154 5.89 0.51 10.83
C HIS A 154 5.58 1.83 11.54
N LEU A 155 5.01 2.81 10.82
CA LEU A 155 4.65 4.09 11.38
C LEU A 155 3.56 3.95 12.47
N ALA A 156 2.56 3.11 12.23
CA ALA A 156 1.50 2.81 13.18
C ALA A 156 2.05 2.12 14.44
N GLN A 157 2.98 1.18 14.31
CA GLN A 157 3.63 0.54 15.46
C GLN A 157 4.42 1.56 16.30
N VAL A 158 5.27 2.39 15.69
CA VAL A 158 6.05 3.37 16.47
C VAL A 158 5.15 4.44 17.10
N ARG A 159 4.07 4.83 16.41
CA ARG A 159 3.04 5.71 17.01
C ARG A 159 2.39 5.04 18.22
N LEU A 160 2.01 3.76 18.12
CA LEU A 160 1.41 3.00 19.22
C LEU A 160 2.34 2.95 20.44
N ASP A 161 3.60 2.58 20.25
CA ASP A 161 4.61 2.57 21.32
C ASP A 161 4.71 3.95 21.99
N ARG A 162 4.80 5.02 21.18
CA ARG A 162 4.94 6.38 21.72
C ARG A 162 3.74 6.85 22.53
N VAL A 163 2.53 6.62 22.04
CA VAL A 163 1.31 7.13 22.70
C VAL A 163 0.94 6.31 23.94
N THR A 164 1.35 5.05 23.98
CA THR A 164 1.04 4.14 25.11
C THR A 164 2.17 4.03 26.13
N GLY A 165 3.39 4.44 25.76
CA GLY A 165 4.59 4.23 26.58
C GLY A 165 5.14 2.81 26.54
N GLY A 166 4.56 1.93 25.71
CA GLY A 166 5.09 0.58 25.48
C GLY A 166 6.33 0.57 24.60
N GLU A 167 7.14 -0.48 24.70
CA GLU A 167 8.32 -0.68 23.85
C GLU A 167 8.25 -2.04 23.15
N THR A 168 8.01 -2.04 21.84
CA THR A 168 7.90 -3.24 21.02
C THR A 168 9.00 -3.33 19.97
N ILE A 169 9.29 -4.55 19.50
CA ILE A 169 10.24 -4.78 18.40
C ILE A 169 9.47 -4.95 17.10
N TYR A 170 9.69 -4.03 16.15
CA TYR A 170 9.15 -4.17 14.80
C TYR A 170 9.94 -5.16 13.93
N ARG A 171 9.24 -6.15 13.37
CA ARG A 171 9.79 -7.16 12.45
C ARG A 171 9.27 -6.96 11.03
N PRO A 172 10.08 -6.40 10.09
CA PRO A 172 9.65 -6.17 8.73
C PRO A 172 9.65 -7.46 7.90
N TYR A 173 8.57 -7.67 7.14
CA TYR A 173 8.44 -8.76 6.17
C TYR A 173 8.28 -8.22 4.74
N LYS A 174 8.38 -9.12 3.75
CA LYS A 174 8.24 -8.81 2.31
C LYS A 174 6.81 -8.42 1.87
N GLY A 175 5.89 -8.22 2.81
CA GLY A 175 4.49 -7.87 2.58
C GLY A 175 3.59 -8.44 3.68
N THR A 176 2.33 -8.01 3.71
CA THR A 176 1.35 -8.39 4.76
C THR A 176 1.16 -9.91 4.86
N ALA A 177 1.10 -10.63 3.72
CA ALA A 177 0.92 -12.08 3.74
C ALA A 177 2.07 -12.81 4.45
N ALA A 178 3.32 -12.39 4.24
CA ALA A 178 4.47 -12.98 4.92
C ALA A 178 4.51 -12.62 6.41
N SER A 179 4.03 -11.42 6.78
CA SER A 179 3.88 -11.01 8.19
C SER A 179 2.82 -11.84 8.92
N ILE A 180 1.63 -12.04 8.33
CA ILE A 180 0.59 -12.90 8.93
C ILE A 180 1.04 -14.36 8.99
N ALA A 181 1.72 -14.87 7.96
CA ALA A 181 2.27 -16.23 8.01
C ALA A 181 3.26 -16.40 9.18
N ALA A 182 4.07 -15.40 9.48
CA ALA A 182 4.98 -15.44 10.63
C ALA A 182 4.24 -15.37 11.97
N LEU A 183 3.16 -14.60 12.05
CA LEU A 183 2.27 -14.55 13.21
C LEU A 183 1.65 -15.92 13.49
N LEU A 184 1.05 -16.55 12.47
CA LEU A 184 0.42 -17.87 12.58
C LEU A 184 1.43 -19.00 12.88
N GLN A 185 2.73 -18.78 12.62
CA GLN A 185 3.81 -19.69 12.98
C GLN A 185 4.42 -19.40 14.36
N GLY A 186 3.87 -18.43 15.12
CA GLY A 186 4.36 -18.06 16.44
C GLY A 186 5.73 -17.38 16.44
N ARG A 187 6.18 -16.82 15.30
CA ARG A 187 7.48 -16.14 15.20
C ARG A 187 7.46 -14.70 15.71
N VAL A 188 6.26 -14.13 15.84
CA VAL A 188 5.97 -12.79 16.32
C VAL A 188 4.67 -12.85 17.10
N ASP A 189 4.50 -11.94 18.06
CA ASP A 189 3.37 -11.98 19.00
C ASP A 189 2.13 -11.28 18.43
N ALA A 190 2.34 -10.28 17.57
CA ALA A 190 1.28 -9.58 16.84
C ALA A 190 1.73 -9.16 15.44
N ALA A 191 0.77 -8.72 14.63
CA ALA A 191 1.01 -8.07 13.34
C ALA A 191 0.23 -6.76 13.24
N MET A 192 0.93 -5.69 12.87
CA MET A 192 0.30 -4.48 12.34
C MET A 192 0.01 -4.75 10.85
N ALA A 193 -1.25 -5.07 10.58
CA ALA A 193 -1.76 -5.45 9.27
C ALA A 193 -2.84 -4.46 8.82
N TYR A 194 -3.84 -4.93 8.09
CA TYR A 194 -4.94 -4.11 7.57
C TYR A 194 -6.28 -4.84 7.78
N THR A 195 -7.39 -4.13 7.70
CA THR A 195 -8.76 -4.71 7.83
C THR A 195 -9.02 -5.87 6.86
N THR A 196 -8.40 -5.84 5.68
CA THR A 196 -8.47 -6.93 4.68
C THR A 196 -7.90 -8.27 5.20
N ALA A 197 -6.95 -8.24 6.14
CA ALA A 197 -6.42 -9.45 6.76
C ALA A 197 -7.49 -10.14 7.63
N ALA A 198 -8.30 -9.36 8.35
CA ALA A 198 -9.40 -9.88 9.16
C ALA A 198 -10.39 -10.67 8.30
N LYS A 199 -10.77 -10.14 7.12
CA LYS A 199 -11.65 -10.86 6.20
C LYS A 199 -11.01 -12.13 5.64
N LYS A 200 -9.73 -12.06 5.28
CA LYS A 200 -9.00 -13.15 4.61
C LYS A 200 -8.72 -14.35 5.54
N TYR A 201 -8.30 -14.08 6.77
CA TYR A 201 -7.85 -15.11 7.70
C TYR A 201 -8.93 -15.52 8.70
N GLY A 202 -10.01 -14.73 8.83
CA GLY A 202 -11.19 -15.09 9.61
C GLY A 202 -10.83 -15.52 11.03
N SER A 203 -11.25 -16.74 11.39
CA SER A 203 -11.05 -17.31 12.73
C SER A 203 -9.60 -17.66 13.08
N ASP A 204 -8.65 -17.61 12.14
CA ASP A 204 -7.24 -17.91 12.44
C ASP A 204 -6.55 -16.75 13.19
N ILE A 205 -7.14 -15.55 13.13
CA ILE A 205 -6.63 -14.35 13.80
C ILE A 205 -7.71 -13.63 14.60
N ARG A 206 -7.29 -12.86 15.60
CA ARG A 206 -8.13 -11.90 16.33
C ARG A 206 -7.67 -10.49 15.99
N VAL A 207 -8.61 -9.61 15.65
CA VAL A 207 -8.34 -8.17 15.51
C VAL A 207 -8.54 -7.50 16.86
N LEU A 208 -7.53 -6.80 17.38
CA LEU A 208 -7.61 -6.13 18.67
C LEU A 208 -8.14 -4.70 18.54
N ALA A 209 -7.74 -3.99 17.48
CA ALA A 209 -8.24 -2.65 17.16
C ALA A 209 -8.02 -2.28 15.68
N VAL A 210 -8.81 -1.33 15.18
CA VAL A 210 -8.69 -0.77 13.82
C VAL A 210 -8.46 0.74 13.85
N ALA A 211 -7.59 1.25 12.97
CA ALA A 211 -7.21 2.65 12.88
C ALA A 211 -8.21 3.47 12.02
N MET A 212 -9.48 3.46 12.44
CA MET A 212 -10.59 4.14 11.76
C MET A 212 -11.28 5.15 12.67
N GLU A 213 -11.97 6.12 12.05
CA GLU A 213 -12.83 7.10 12.74
C GLU A 213 -14.03 6.44 13.44
N LYS A 214 -14.59 5.42 12.80
CA LYS A 214 -15.73 4.63 13.30
C LYS A 214 -15.41 3.16 13.06
N ARG A 215 -16.04 2.27 13.82
CA ARG A 215 -15.89 0.82 13.64
C ARG A 215 -16.15 0.43 12.20
N HIS A 216 -15.39 -0.55 11.73
CA HIS A 216 -15.55 -1.06 10.38
C HIS A 216 -16.91 -1.78 10.27
N PRO A 217 -17.74 -1.52 9.24
CA PRO A 217 -19.08 -2.14 9.14
C PRO A 217 -19.07 -3.67 9.16
N GLU A 218 -18.07 -4.29 8.52
CA GLU A 218 -17.87 -5.75 8.53
C GLU A 218 -17.31 -6.31 9.85
N PHE A 219 -16.81 -5.46 10.75
CA PHE A 219 -16.21 -5.86 12.03
C PHE A 219 -16.76 -5.00 13.18
N PRO A 220 -18.09 -5.03 13.44
CA PRO A 220 -18.74 -4.10 14.35
C PRO A 220 -18.35 -4.30 15.83
N ASP A 221 -17.86 -5.49 16.18
CA ASP A 221 -17.42 -5.82 17.55
C ASP A 221 -15.97 -5.38 17.82
N THR A 222 -15.22 -5.06 16.77
CA THR A 222 -13.83 -4.62 16.89
C THR A 222 -13.78 -3.12 17.20
N PRO A 223 -13.19 -2.71 18.33
CA PRO A 223 -13.08 -1.30 18.66
C PRO A 223 -12.11 -0.59 17.70
N THR A 224 -12.34 0.70 17.52
CA THR A 224 -11.32 1.60 16.97
C THR A 224 -10.26 1.94 18.02
N PHE A 225 -9.08 2.40 17.59
CA PHE A 225 -8.11 2.96 18.55
C PHE A 225 -8.66 4.18 19.32
N ARG A 226 -9.50 5.00 18.68
CA ARG A 226 -10.11 6.18 19.33
C ARG A 226 -11.09 5.84 20.44
N GLU A 227 -11.84 4.73 20.31
CA GLU A 227 -12.69 4.22 21.40
C GLU A 227 -11.88 3.71 22.60
N LEU A 228 -10.58 3.52 22.41
CA LEU A 228 -9.62 3.09 23.44
C LEU A 228 -8.71 4.26 23.86
N ASP A 229 -9.15 5.50 23.64
CA ASP A 229 -8.44 6.74 23.98
C ASP A 229 -7.06 6.90 23.32
N ILE A 230 -6.82 6.17 22.22
CA ILE A 230 -5.61 6.30 21.40
C ILE A 230 -5.99 7.05 20.12
N ASP A 231 -5.58 8.32 19.98
CA ASP A 231 -5.80 9.07 18.75
C ASP A 231 -4.94 8.49 17.62
N MET A 232 -5.50 7.53 16.89
CA MET A 232 -4.88 6.92 15.73
C MET A 232 -5.92 6.54 14.67
N VAL A 233 -5.95 7.36 13.61
CA VAL A 233 -6.60 7.05 12.33
C VAL A 233 -5.52 7.04 11.26
N ASP A 234 -5.19 5.85 10.79
CA ASP A 234 -4.06 5.63 9.91
C ASP A 234 -4.24 4.40 9.03
N GLY A 235 -3.43 4.31 7.98
CA GLY A 235 -3.51 3.21 7.05
C GLY A 235 -2.67 3.44 5.80
N ALA A 236 -2.85 2.57 4.82
CA ALA A 236 -2.14 2.65 3.56
C ALA A 236 -3.03 3.19 2.44
N TYR A 237 -2.53 4.19 1.73
CA TYR A 237 -3.09 4.60 0.44
C TYR A 237 -2.41 3.87 -0.68
N ARG A 238 -3.20 3.49 -1.69
CA ARG A 238 -2.75 2.64 -2.77
C ARG A 238 -3.06 3.24 -4.12
N GLY A 239 -2.13 3.07 -5.04
CA GLY A 239 -2.20 3.72 -6.32
C GLY A 239 -1.26 3.12 -7.35
N VAL A 240 -1.08 3.90 -8.42
CA VAL A 240 -0.13 3.61 -9.48
C VAL A 240 0.78 4.81 -9.74
N ALA A 241 2.01 4.50 -10.12
CA ALA A 241 2.99 5.44 -10.57
C ALA A 241 3.69 4.95 -11.84
N VAL A 242 4.32 5.90 -12.51
CA VAL A 242 5.19 5.70 -13.68
C VAL A 242 6.47 6.51 -13.50
N PRO A 243 7.50 6.28 -14.32
CA PRO A 243 8.68 7.13 -14.33
C PRO A 243 8.32 8.59 -14.59
N ASN A 244 9.00 9.53 -13.91
CA ASN A 244 8.73 10.97 -14.07
C ASN A 244 9.00 11.52 -15.48
N GLY A 245 9.62 10.76 -16.39
CA GLY A 245 9.74 11.13 -17.79
C GLY A 245 8.51 10.80 -18.66
N THR A 246 7.52 10.07 -18.12
CA THR A 246 6.34 9.62 -18.88
C THR A 246 5.52 10.83 -19.37
N PRO A 247 5.09 10.91 -20.65
CA PRO A 247 4.32 12.06 -21.13
C PRO A 247 3.04 12.31 -20.33
N ILE A 248 2.72 13.58 -20.05
CA ILE A 248 1.52 13.98 -19.30
C ILE A 248 0.22 13.38 -19.89
N PRO A 249 0.02 13.37 -21.22
CA PRO A 249 -1.17 12.74 -21.80
C PRO A 249 -1.32 11.26 -21.44
N ILE A 250 -0.22 10.50 -21.39
CA ILE A 250 -0.22 9.08 -20.98
C ILE A 250 -0.55 8.94 -19.49
N ARG A 251 0.01 9.80 -18.63
CA ARG A 251 -0.33 9.80 -17.19
C ARG A 251 -1.82 10.06 -16.96
N LYS A 252 -2.39 11.02 -17.68
CA LYS A 252 -3.83 11.32 -17.62
C LYS A 252 -4.68 10.16 -18.14
N ALA A 253 -4.26 9.51 -19.24
CA ALA A 253 -4.93 8.32 -19.76
C ALA A 253 -4.93 7.17 -18.75
N ILE A 254 -3.78 6.88 -18.11
CA ILE A 254 -3.69 5.87 -17.04
C ILE A 254 -4.62 6.25 -15.89
N SER A 255 -4.58 7.49 -15.42
CA SER A 255 -5.44 7.94 -14.31
C SER A 255 -6.93 7.77 -14.63
N ALA A 256 -7.36 8.21 -15.81
CA ALA A 256 -8.74 8.07 -16.26
C ALA A 256 -9.18 6.60 -16.36
N LEU A 257 -8.28 5.71 -16.81
CA LEU A 257 -8.54 4.27 -16.86
C LEU A 257 -8.73 3.68 -15.45
N PHE A 258 -7.88 4.04 -14.49
CA PHE A 258 -8.04 3.59 -13.10
C PHE A 258 -9.30 4.16 -12.43
N SER A 259 -9.69 5.40 -12.72
CA SER A 259 -11.00 5.94 -12.30
C SER A 259 -12.16 5.14 -12.90
N ARG A 260 -12.09 4.75 -14.17
CA ARG A 260 -13.13 3.91 -14.81
C ARG A 260 -13.20 2.53 -14.17
N ILE A 261 -12.07 1.90 -13.87
CA ILE A 261 -12.02 0.63 -13.13
C ILE A 261 -12.68 0.80 -11.75
N GLY A 262 -12.36 1.88 -11.04
CA GLY A 262 -12.93 2.19 -9.73
C GLY A 262 -14.44 2.46 -9.72
N ARG A 263 -15.05 2.69 -10.88
CA ARG A 263 -16.50 2.94 -11.05
C ARG A 263 -17.28 1.71 -11.54
N ASP A 264 -16.59 0.62 -11.84
CA ASP A 264 -17.25 -0.62 -12.21
C ASP A 264 -17.99 -1.21 -10.99
N ALA A 265 -19.28 -1.52 -11.16
CA ALA A 265 -20.14 -1.93 -10.05
C ALA A 265 -19.68 -3.26 -9.43
N ALA A 266 -19.32 -4.24 -10.26
CA ALA A 266 -18.85 -5.54 -9.78
C ALA A 266 -17.48 -5.41 -9.06
N PHE A 267 -16.64 -4.48 -9.50
CA PHE A 267 -15.40 -4.16 -8.81
C PHE A 267 -15.62 -3.50 -7.44
N ILE A 268 -16.55 -2.55 -7.35
CA ILE A 268 -16.90 -1.88 -6.09
C ILE A 268 -17.44 -2.88 -5.08
N GLU A 269 -18.40 -3.72 -5.48
CA GLU A 269 -18.99 -4.76 -4.64
C GLU A 269 -17.92 -5.70 -4.09
N LYS A 270 -17.06 -6.23 -4.98
CA LYS A 270 -15.97 -7.12 -4.58
C LYS A 270 -14.94 -6.46 -3.66
N LYS A 271 -14.72 -5.15 -3.78
CA LYS A 271 -13.85 -4.40 -2.86
C LYS A 271 -14.47 -4.23 -1.48
N HIS A 272 -15.77 -3.95 -1.41
CA HIS A 272 -16.50 -3.89 -0.15
C HIS A 272 -16.45 -5.23 0.59
N ASP A 273 -16.72 -6.34 -0.11
CA ASP A 273 -16.66 -7.70 0.47
C ASP A 273 -15.30 -8.02 1.06
N LEU A 274 -14.23 -7.50 0.47
CA LEU A 274 -12.86 -7.73 0.92
C LEU A 274 -12.37 -6.74 1.97
N GLY A 275 -13.19 -5.75 2.36
CA GLY A 275 -12.87 -4.77 3.40
C GLY A 275 -12.00 -3.59 2.94
N PHE A 276 -12.00 -3.27 1.64
CA PHE A 276 -11.32 -2.07 1.12
C PHE A 276 -12.21 -0.84 1.24
N ALA A 277 -11.64 0.31 1.63
CA ALA A 277 -12.34 1.58 1.54
C ALA A 277 -12.10 2.22 0.15
N PRO A 278 -13.14 2.40 -0.68
CA PRO A 278 -12.98 3.02 -1.99
C PRO A 278 -12.50 4.47 -1.88
N LEU A 279 -11.62 4.86 -2.79
CA LEU A 279 -11.07 6.21 -2.94
C LEU A 279 -10.79 6.42 -4.45
N ASP A 280 -11.02 7.61 -5.00
CA ASP A 280 -10.73 7.92 -6.41
C ASP A 280 -10.05 9.29 -6.47
N ILE A 281 -8.72 9.32 -6.38
CA ILE A 281 -7.93 10.56 -6.56
C ILE A 281 -7.31 10.54 -7.95
N GLY A 282 -8.03 11.18 -8.88
CA GLY A 282 -7.59 11.38 -10.26
C GLY A 282 -6.40 12.33 -10.39
N TYR A 283 -5.77 12.31 -11.57
CA TYR A 283 -4.50 12.98 -11.85
C TYR A 283 -4.42 14.44 -11.41
N ASP A 284 -5.46 15.22 -11.70
CA ASP A 284 -5.46 16.66 -11.44
C ASP A 284 -5.61 17.00 -9.94
N ALA A 285 -6.15 16.08 -9.13
CA ALA A 285 -6.29 16.25 -7.68
C ALA A 285 -5.06 15.72 -6.89
N LEU A 286 -4.20 14.93 -7.53
CA LEU A 286 -3.04 14.30 -6.87
C LEU A 286 -2.04 15.27 -6.24
N PRO A 287 -1.68 16.42 -6.85
CA PRO A 287 -0.69 17.30 -6.24
C PRO A 287 -1.08 17.75 -4.83
N VAL A 288 -2.34 18.12 -4.63
CA VAL A 288 -2.88 18.53 -3.32
C VAL A 288 -2.87 17.35 -2.35
N PHE A 289 -3.40 16.20 -2.78
CA PHE A 289 -3.47 14.99 -1.96
C PHE A 289 -2.08 14.50 -1.51
N LEU A 290 -1.11 14.45 -2.42
CA LEU A 290 0.25 13.99 -2.14
C LEU A 290 1.00 14.98 -1.24
N SER A 291 0.76 16.28 -1.37
CA SER A 291 1.32 17.29 -0.46
C SER A 291 0.82 17.08 0.96
N ALA A 292 -0.49 16.95 1.15
CA ALA A 292 -1.10 16.69 2.45
C ALA A 292 -0.60 15.37 3.06
N GLN A 293 -0.52 14.29 2.27
CA GLN A 293 -0.01 13.02 2.77
C GLN A 293 1.49 13.09 3.09
N ARG A 294 2.28 13.86 2.34
CA ARG A 294 3.69 14.08 2.63
C ARG A 294 3.88 14.81 3.97
N GLU A 295 3.17 15.90 4.17
CA GLU A 295 3.20 16.66 5.42
C GLU A 295 2.79 15.79 6.61
N LYS A 296 1.63 15.12 6.51
CA LYS A 296 1.14 14.19 7.54
C LYS A 296 2.19 13.12 7.86
N SER A 297 2.69 12.42 6.84
CA SER A 297 3.62 11.30 7.03
C SER A 297 4.93 11.74 7.70
N LEU A 298 5.50 12.86 7.26
CA LEU A 298 6.75 13.39 7.84
C LEU A 298 6.53 13.91 9.26
N ALA A 299 5.41 14.59 9.52
CA ALA A 299 5.07 15.04 10.87
C ALA A 299 4.90 13.86 11.83
N THR A 300 4.12 12.85 11.44
CA THR A 300 3.96 11.64 12.25
C THR A 300 5.28 10.90 12.42
N ALA A 301 6.13 10.80 11.40
CA ALA A 301 7.42 10.13 11.53
C ALA A 301 8.38 10.87 12.49
N ARG A 302 8.44 12.21 12.47
CA ARG A 302 9.20 13.01 13.46
C ARG A 302 8.64 12.87 14.85
N GLN A 303 7.31 13.02 14.96
CA GLN A 303 6.59 12.78 16.20
C GLN A 303 6.78 11.35 16.69
N ALA A 304 7.08 10.37 15.84
CA ALA A 304 7.37 9.00 16.26
C ALA A 304 8.86 8.77 16.55
N GLY A 305 9.75 9.75 16.32
CA GLY A 305 11.20 9.58 16.45
C GLY A 305 11.83 8.69 15.37
N LEU A 306 11.13 8.47 14.26
CA LEU A 306 11.63 7.68 13.13
C LEU A 306 12.60 8.43 12.23
N ILE A 307 12.53 9.77 12.27
CA ILE A 307 13.35 10.73 11.53
C ILE A 307 13.53 11.98 12.39
N ASP A 308 14.60 12.73 12.13
CA ASP A 308 14.89 14.01 12.79
C ASP A 308 13.94 15.16 12.35
#